data_AF-A0A534J115-F1
#
_entry.id   AF-A0A534J115-F1
#
_cell.length_a   1.000
_cell.length_b   1.000
_cell.length_c   1.000
_cell.angle_alpha   90.00
_cell.angle_beta   90.00
_cell.angle_gamma   90.00
#
_symmetry.space_group_name_H-M   'P 1'
#
loop_
_entity.id
_entity.type
_entity.pdbx_description
1 polymer ?
#
loop_
_entity_poly.entity_id
_entity_poly.type
_entity_poly.pdbx_seq_one_letter_code
_entity_poly.pdbx_strand_id
1 'polypeptide(L)'
;MRIVDAAAHPELLAKHKLRYGPGVIVDGQLEYVGVPRFSMLVDRVLQVRERRANPRTAGDKPGEKPPVSPGPAPPARPTPPTAPPKTENA
;
A
#
# COMPACT_ATOMS: atom_id res chain seq x y z
N MET A 1 -18.74 -16.93 8.48
CA MET A 1 -18.95 -15.89 7.45
C MET A 1 -20.45 -15.67 7.33
N ARG A 2 -20.92 -14.43 7.42
CA ARG A 2 -22.34 -14.08 7.26
C ARG A 2 -22.48 -13.26 5.99
N ILE A 3 -23.47 -13.58 5.16
CA ILE A 3 -23.88 -12.76 4.02
C ILE A 3 -25.06 -11.91 4.49
N VAL A 4 -25.02 -10.62 4.18
CA VAL A 4 -26.07 -9.66 4.54
C VAL A 4 -26.59 -9.06 3.25
N ASP A 5 -27.91 -9.05 3.08
CA ASP A 5 -28.53 -8.33 1.98
C ASP A 5 -28.46 -6.82 2.24
N ALA A 6 -27.84 -6.10 1.32
CA ALA A 6 -27.67 -4.66 1.39
C ALA A 6 -29.02 -3.92 1.36
N ALA A 7 -30.00 -4.43 0.60
CA ALA A 7 -31.30 -3.77 0.46
C ALA A 7 -32.12 -3.80 1.77
N ALA A 8 -31.96 -4.86 2.56
CA ALA A 8 -32.64 -5.03 3.84
C ALA A 8 -31.96 -4.29 5.01
N HIS A 9 -30.73 -3.79 4.83
CA HIS A 9 -29.88 -3.25 5.90
C HIS A 9 -29.21 -1.90 5.53
N PRO A 10 -30.00 -0.85 5.23
CA PRO A 10 -29.47 0.48 4.88
C PRO A 10 -28.62 1.12 5.99
N GLU A 11 -28.91 0.80 7.25
CA GLU A 11 -28.15 1.27 8.42
C GLU A 11 -26.69 0.76 8.41
N LEU A 12 -26.49 -0.46 7.93
CA LEU A 12 -25.18 -1.10 7.89
C LEU A 12 -24.34 -0.52 6.75
N LEU A 13 -24.98 -0.20 5.62
CA LEU A 13 -24.36 0.54 4.51
C LEU A 13 -23.92 1.93 4.97
N ALA A 14 -24.80 2.67 5.66
CA ALA A 14 -24.50 4.00 6.17
C ALA A 14 -23.34 3.97 7.19
N LYS A 15 -23.35 3.02 8.12
CA LYS A 15 -22.30 2.84 9.13
C LYS A 15 -20.91 2.64 8.51
N HIS A 16 -20.84 1.85 7.44
CA HIS A 16 -19.59 1.54 6.76
C HIS A 16 -19.31 2.44 5.54
N LYS A 17 -20.14 3.49 5.33
CA LYS A 17 -20.06 4.39 4.17
C LYS A 17 -20.04 3.65 2.82
N LEU A 18 -20.66 2.47 2.77
CA LEU A 18 -20.71 1.63 1.58
C LEU A 18 -21.84 2.13 0.67
N ARG A 19 -21.47 2.76 -0.45
CA ARG A 19 -22.42 3.37 -1.40
C ARG A 19 -22.73 2.48 -2.59
N TYR A 20 -21.83 1.54 -2.92
CA TYR A 20 -21.89 0.77 -4.15
C TYR A 20 -21.18 -0.58 -4.00
N GLY A 21 -21.71 -1.57 -4.70
CA GLY A 21 -21.11 -2.90 -4.84
C GLY A 21 -21.18 -3.78 -3.58
N PRO A 22 -20.80 -5.06 -3.71
CA PRO A 22 -20.63 -5.93 -2.54
C PRO A 22 -19.48 -5.41 -1.68
N GLY A 23 -19.61 -5.48 -0.36
CA GLY A 23 -18.56 -5.09 0.58
C GLY A 23 -18.17 -6.26 1.48
N VAL A 24 -16.89 -6.35 1.82
CA VAL A 24 -16.39 -7.33 2.79
C VAL A 24 -15.96 -6.60 4.06
N ILE A 25 -16.61 -6.96 5.16
CA ILE A 25 -16.33 -6.42 6.49
C ILE A 25 -15.67 -7.53 7.31
N VAL A 26 -14.52 -7.24 7.91
CA VAL A 26 -13.77 -8.15 8.79
C VAL A 26 -13.57 -7.46 10.13
N ASP A 27 -13.96 -8.10 11.22
CA ASP A 27 -13.89 -7.57 12.59
C ASP A 27 -14.45 -6.14 12.75
N GLY A 28 -15.53 -5.85 12.02
CA GLY A 28 -16.21 -4.54 12.03
C GLY A 28 -15.52 -3.45 11.21
N GLN A 29 -14.45 -3.76 10.49
CA GLN A 29 -13.80 -2.84 9.55
C GLN A 29 -14.15 -3.20 8.11
N LEU A 30 -14.47 -2.18 7.29
CA LEU A 30 -14.67 -2.37 5.85
C LEU A 30 -13.30 -2.54 5.20
N GLU A 31 -13.01 -3.75 4.72
CA GLU A 31 -11.71 -4.11 4.16
C GLU A 31 -11.71 -4.06 2.63
N TYR A 32 -12.84 -4.38 2.01
CA TYR A 32 -12.99 -4.40 0.56
C TYR A 32 -14.34 -3.83 0.11
N VAL A 33 -14.29 -3.13 -1.02
CA VAL A 33 -15.44 -2.79 -1.86
C VAL A 33 -15.25 -3.51 -3.19
N GLY A 34 -16.25 -4.26 -3.62
CA GLY A 34 -16.19 -5.22 -4.72
C GLY A 34 -15.88 -6.66 -4.26
N VAL A 35 -15.68 -7.55 -5.23
CA VAL A 35 -15.36 -8.96 -4.98
C VAL A 35 -13.83 -9.13 -5.02
N PRO A 36 -13.15 -9.29 -3.86
CA PRO A 36 -11.71 -9.54 -3.85
C PRO A 36 -11.38 -10.94 -4.37
N ARG A 37 -10.15 -11.12 -4.88
CA ARG A 37 -9.62 -12.46 -5.14
C ARG A 37 -9.50 -13.25 -3.84
N PHE A 38 -9.68 -14.57 -3.91
CA PHE A 38 -9.63 -15.44 -2.74
C PHE A 38 -8.32 -15.31 -1.97
N SER A 39 -7.16 -15.32 -2.65
CA SER A 39 -5.85 -15.12 -2.02
C SER A 39 -5.78 -13.81 -1.21
N MET A 40 -6.28 -12.71 -1.79
CA MET A 40 -6.29 -11.40 -1.12
C MET A 40 -7.17 -11.36 0.12
N LEU A 41 -8.29 -12.09 0.10
CA LEU A 41 -9.16 -12.20 1.27
C LEU A 41 -8.49 -13.00 2.38
N VAL A 42 -7.91 -14.16 2.06
CA VAL A 42 -7.20 -15.01 3.03
C VAL A 42 -6.04 -14.26 3.68
N ASP A 43 -5.18 -13.64 2.86
CA ASP A 43 -4.03 -12.87 3.34
C ASP A 43 -4.49 -11.73 4.26
N ARG A 44 -5.60 -11.05 3.91
CA ARG A 44 -6.12 -9.95 4.72
C ARG A 44 -6.70 -10.42 6.04
N VAL A 45 -7.42 -11.54 6.06
CA VAL A 45 -7.95 -12.12 7.30
C VAL A 45 -6.80 -12.48 8.26
N LEU A 46 -5.68 -13.00 7.75
CA LEU A 46 -4.49 -13.25 8.57
C LEU A 46 -3.89 -11.94 9.13
N GLN A 47 -3.75 -10.91 8.30
CA GLN A 47 -3.24 -9.60 8.73
C GLN A 47 -4.13 -8.91 9.78
N VAL A 48 -5.46 -8.99 9.63
CA VAL A 48 -6.40 -8.41 10.60
C VAL A 48 -6.28 -9.12 11.95
N ARG A 49 -6.14 -10.45 11.95
CA ARG A 49 -5.88 -11.23 13.19
C ARG A 49 -4.57 -10.83 13.86
N GLU A 50 -3.54 -10.50 13.08
CA GLU A 50 -2.26 -9.98 13.57
C GLU A 50 -2.32 -8.48 13.95
N ARG A 51 -3.50 -7.84 13.87
CA ARG A 51 -3.71 -6.39 14.08
C ARG A 51 -2.85 -5.51 13.18
N ARG A 52 -2.44 -6.01 12.00
CA ARG A 52 -1.71 -5.21 11.01
C ARG A 52 -2.66 -4.26 10.29
N ALA A 53 -2.23 -3.00 10.17
CA ALA A 53 -2.97 -1.97 9.45
C ALA A 53 -3.28 -2.39 8.00
N ASN A 54 -4.43 -1.98 7.48
CA ASN A 54 -4.83 -2.26 6.11
C ASN A 54 -3.91 -1.52 5.13
N PRO A 55 -3.13 -2.22 4.29
CA PRO A 55 -2.25 -1.56 3.33
C PRO A 55 -3.00 -0.75 2.26
N ARG A 56 -4.30 -1.02 2.02
CA ARG A 56 -5.11 -0.29 1.03
C ARG A 56 -5.71 1.01 1.56
N THR A 57 -6.15 1.07 2.81
CA THR A 57 -6.58 2.33 3.47
C THR A 57 -5.44 3.05 4.17
N ALA A 58 -4.26 2.43 4.33
CA ALA A 58 -3.04 3.12 4.76
C ALA A 58 -2.55 4.14 3.71
N GLY A 59 -2.97 4.01 2.44
CA GLY A 59 -2.78 5.05 1.41
C GLY A 59 -3.73 6.24 1.56
N ASP A 60 -4.83 6.09 2.29
CA ASP A 60 -5.81 7.13 2.63
C ASP A 60 -5.52 7.76 4.00
N LYS A 61 -4.24 7.84 4.40
CA LYS A 61 -3.87 8.93 5.31
C LYS A 61 -3.89 10.21 4.48
N PRO A 62 -4.76 11.19 4.77
CA PRO A 62 -4.59 12.53 4.20
C PRO A 62 -3.29 13.10 4.78
N GLY A 63 -2.19 12.96 4.06
CA GLY A 63 -0.92 13.60 4.40
C GLY A 63 0.34 12.74 4.39
N GLU A 64 0.29 11.43 4.10
CA GLU A 64 1.55 10.68 3.94
C GLU A 64 1.94 10.66 2.47
N LYS A 65 2.88 11.56 2.11
CA LYS A 65 3.56 11.54 0.81
C LYS A 65 3.98 10.10 0.49
N PRO A 66 3.79 9.60 -0.74
CA PRO A 66 4.36 8.32 -1.12
C PRO A 66 5.86 8.33 -0.78
N PRO A 67 6.42 7.25 -0.23
CA PRO A 67 7.86 7.17 -0.07
C PRO A 67 8.44 7.38 -1.47
N VAL A 68 9.21 8.45 -1.61
CA VAL A 68 9.94 8.74 -2.82
C VAL A 68 10.90 7.57 -2.97
N SER A 69 10.61 6.65 -3.88
CA SER A 69 11.60 5.68 -4.32
C SER A 69 12.87 6.47 -4.63
N PRO A 70 14.03 6.17 -4.03
CA PRO A 70 15.25 6.83 -4.45
C PRO A 70 15.39 6.56 -5.95
N GLY A 71 15.26 7.63 -6.74
CA GLY A 71 15.44 7.54 -8.18
C GLY A 71 16.81 6.95 -8.48
N PRO A 72 16.98 6.25 -9.62
CA PRO A 72 18.26 5.69 -9.98
C PRO A 72 19.33 6.78 -9.93
N ALA A 73 20.46 6.47 -9.28
CA ALA A 73 21.57 7.38 -9.14
C ALA A 73 21.98 7.93 -10.52
N PRO A 74 22.23 9.24 -10.66
CA PRO A 74 22.70 9.79 -11.92
C PRO A 74 24.01 9.09 -12.32
N PRO A 75 24.21 8.79 -13.62
CA PRO A 75 25.44 8.17 -14.07
C PRO A 75 26.64 9.05 -13.70
N ALA A 76 27.65 8.43 -13.10
CA ALA A 76 28.88 9.11 -12.73
C ALA A 76 29.50 9.75 -13.99
N ARG A 77 29.72 11.08 -13.95
CA ARG A 77 30.54 11.73 -14.97
C ARG A 77 31.98 11.20 -14.83
N PRO A 78 32.66 10.83 -15.92
CA PRO A 78 34.07 10.48 -15.86
C PRO A 78 34.87 11.70 -15.39
N THR A 79 35.60 11.53 -14.29
CA THR A 79 36.58 12.51 -13.83
C THR A 79 37.75 12.55 -14.82
N PRO A 80 38.19 13.73 -15.29
CA PRO A 80 39.39 13.83 -16.11
C PRO A 80 40.62 13.39 -15.27
N PRO A 81 41.58 12.65 -15.85
CA PRO A 81 42.76 12.19 -15.14
C PRO A 81 43.63 13.40 -14.72
N THR A 82 43.89 13.47 -13.42
CA THR A 82 44.89 14.36 -12.82
C THR A 82 46.25 14.09 -13.44
N ALA A 83 46.88 15.14 -13.98
CA ALA A 83 48.24 15.09 -14.51
C ALA A 83 49.25 14.70 -13.39
N PRO A 84 50.25 13.86 -13.69
CA PRO A 84 51.18 13.34 -12.67
C PRO A 84 52.29 14.34 -12.34
N PRO A 85 52.70 14.48 -11.05
CA PRO A 85 53.99 15.06 -10.71
C PRO A 85 55.10 14.00 -10.56
N LYS A 86 56.06 14.05 -11.51
CA LYS A 86 57.54 14.03 -11.40
C LYS A 86 58.30 12.92 -10.64
N THR A 87 59.17 12.19 -11.37
CA THR A 87 60.44 11.57 -10.92
C THR A 87 61.33 11.36 -12.17
N GLU A 88 62.36 12.17 -12.46
CA GLU A 88 63.77 12.09 -12.02
C GLU A 88 64.35 10.66 -12.06
N ASN A 89 65.20 10.38 -13.06
CA ASN A 89 65.96 9.14 -13.23
C ASN A 89 67.35 9.27 -12.60
N ALA A 90 67.78 8.20 -11.93
CA ALA A 90 69.17 7.89 -11.63
C ALA A 90 69.70 6.90 -12.69
#